data_AF-A0A9D8SIE3-F1
#
_entry.id   AF-A0A9D8SIE3-F1
#
_cell.length_a   1.000
_cell.length_b   1.000
_cell.length_c   1.000
_cell.angle_alpha   90.00
_cell.angle_beta   90.00
_cell.angle_gamma   90.00
#
_symmetry.space_group_name_H-M   'P 1'
#
loop_
_entity.id
_entity.type
_entity.pdbx_description
1 polymer ?
#
loop_
_entity_poly.entity_id
_entity_poly.type
_entity_poly.pdbx_seq_one_letter_code
_entity_poly.pdbx_strand_id
1 'polypeptide(L)'
;MTKSIFLIILLFFGLQVFEGKDTEKEKQIPPTPPARVEQQEKLDDKDKELIQSIMLAILPPQEEWPSPVQKFYVALNMEDIVEPMRQDPEWVNIKDIPKNLRNAVIAIEDHEFYDHGAIAPESILRAMLVNVIEGEISQGGSTLTQQFVKNTFLTHEQTMERKIEEAILAIILEEKYSKDEVLEMYLNSTYFGAGATGVHQASKVYFG
;
A
#
# COMPACT_ATOMS: atom_id res chain seq x y z
N MET A 1 18.84 13.09 23.50
CA MET A 1 19.75 13.28 22.35
C MET A 1 20.30 11.97 21.74
N THR A 2 19.83 10.78 22.14
CA THR A 2 20.32 9.48 21.63
C THR A 2 19.40 8.77 20.64
N LYS A 3 18.19 9.30 20.37
CA LYS A 3 17.24 8.73 19.39
C LYS A 3 17.52 9.14 17.93
N SER A 4 18.36 10.15 17.69
CA SER A 4 18.68 10.62 16.34
C SER A 4 19.86 9.89 15.67
N ILE A 5 20.62 9.08 16.41
CA ILE A 5 21.77 8.34 15.83
C ILE A 5 21.32 7.01 15.20
N PHE A 6 20.25 6.40 15.72
CA PHE A 6 19.74 5.12 15.21
C PHE A 6 19.03 5.25 13.85
N LEU A 7 18.36 6.39 13.61
CA LEU A 7 17.70 6.69 12.32
C LEU A 7 18.72 6.96 11.20
N ILE A 8 19.90 7.51 11.53
CA ILE A 8 20.97 7.77 10.57
C ILE A 8 21.67 6.46 10.15
N ILE A 9 21.79 5.47 11.03
CA ILE A 9 22.37 4.16 10.70
C ILE A 9 21.44 3.36 9.75
N LEU A 10 20.12 3.44 9.93
CA LEU A 10 19.13 2.83 9.03
C LEU A 10 19.09 3.52 7.65
N LEU A 11 19.22 4.85 7.61
CA LEU A 11 19.36 5.60 6.36
C LEU A 11 20.69 5.34 5.64
N PHE A 12 21.79 5.10 6.36
CA PHE A 12 23.11 4.89 5.74
C PHE A 12 23.27 3.50 5.11
N PHE A 13 22.70 2.46 5.71
CA PHE A 13 22.74 1.11 5.13
C PHE A 13 21.72 0.88 4.02
N GLY A 14 20.55 1.52 4.08
CA GLY A 14 19.56 1.47 2.99
C GLY A 14 20.03 2.13 1.70
N LEU A 15 20.91 3.14 1.78
CA LEU A 15 21.39 3.90 0.62
C LEU A 15 22.57 3.25 -0.13
N GLN A 16 23.34 2.32 0.45
CA GLN A 16 24.48 1.70 -0.25
C GLN A 16 24.08 0.56 -1.21
N VAL A 17 22.82 0.12 -1.22
CA VAL A 17 22.40 -1.03 -2.02
C VAL A 17 21.89 -0.65 -3.43
N PHE A 18 21.72 0.65 -3.75
CA PHE A 18 21.08 1.06 -5.00
C PHE A 18 21.85 2.03 -5.90
N GLU A 19 23.13 2.31 -5.64
CA GLU A 19 23.92 3.19 -6.53
C GLU A 19 25.08 2.45 -7.21
N GLY A 20 25.00 2.32 -8.53
CA GLY A 20 26.10 1.81 -9.35
C GLY A 20 25.78 1.55 -10.81
N LYS A 21 25.29 2.57 -11.55
CA LYS A 21 25.44 2.64 -13.02
C LYS A 21 26.87 3.07 -13.35
N ASP A 22 27.40 2.50 -14.43
CA ASP A 22 28.76 2.63 -14.95
C ASP A 22 29.32 4.06 -15.02
N THR A 23 30.62 4.22 -14.72
CA THR A 23 31.59 4.94 -15.59
C THR A 23 33.03 4.78 -15.07
N GLU A 24 33.92 4.43 -15.99
CA GLU A 24 35.36 4.29 -15.82
C GLU A 24 36.04 5.54 -15.28
N LYS A 25 36.94 5.38 -14.28
CA LYS A 25 38.27 6.04 -14.28
C LYS A 25 39.30 5.13 -13.61
N GLU A 26 40.24 4.68 -14.43
CA GLU A 26 41.38 3.84 -14.08
C GLU A 26 42.29 4.51 -13.03
N LYS A 27 42.45 3.87 -11.87
CA LYS A 27 43.56 4.09 -10.95
C LYS A 27 44.16 2.73 -10.60
N GLN A 28 45.41 2.52 -10.99
CA GLN A 28 46.15 1.28 -10.79
C GLN A 28 46.28 0.96 -9.29
N ILE A 29 45.81 -0.22 -8.90
CA ILE A 29 45.95 -0.83 -7.58
C ILE A 29 46.99 -1.98 -7.74
N PRO A 30 47.97 -2.14 -6.82
CA PRO A 30 49.01 -3.17 -6.91
C PRO A 30 48.41 -4.59 -6.99
N PRO A 31 49.12 -5.57 -7.60
CA PRO A 31 48.52 -6.84 -8.01
C PRO A 31 47.95 -7.61 -6.82
N THR A 32 46.64 -7.86 -6.88
CA THR A 32 45.91 -8.70 -5.93
C THR A 32 46.39 -10.16 -6.05
N PRO A 33 46.58 -10.90 -4.94
CA PRO A 33 46.77 -12.35 -4.98
C PRO A 33 45.62 -13.01 -5.77
N PRO A 34 45.85 -14.14 -6.48
CA PRO A 34 44.82 -14.71 -7.34
C PRO A 34 43.54 -14.96 -6.54
N ALA A 35 42.45 -14.35 -7.00
CA ALA A 35 41.14 -14.45 -6.40
C ALA A 35 40.78 -15.94 -6.26
N ARG A 36 40.62 -16.40 -5.02
CA ARG A 36 39.71 -17.51 -4.77
C ARG A 36 38.36 -16.98 -5.23
N VAL A 37 37.85 -17.50 -6.33
CA VAL A 37 36.53 -17.18 -6.86
C VAL A 37 35.54 -17.33 -5.70
N GLU A 38 35.13 -16.20 -5.12
CA GLU A 38 33.99 -16.15 -4.20
C GLU A 38 32.79 -16.49 -5.06
N GLN A 39 32.42 -17.77 -5.05
CA GLN A 39 31.08 -18.18 -5.42
C GLN A 39 30.16 -17.44 -4.44
N GLN A 40 29.52 -16.36 -4.88
CA GLN A 40 28.39 -15.78 -4.17
C GLN A 40 27.30 -16.85 -4.11
N GLU A 41 27.24 -17.55 -2.99
CA GLU A 41 26.23 -18.52 -2.66
C GLU A 41 24.89 -17.76 -2.56
N LYS A 42 24.06 -17.85 -3.60
CA LYS A 42 22.70 -17.32 -3.57
C LYS A 42 21.97 -18.05 -2.43
N LEU A 43 21.53 -17.30 -1.41
CA LEU A 43 20.66 -17.85 -0.38
C LEU A 43 19.42 -18.47 -1.03
N ASP A 44 19.17 -19.74 -0.71
CA ASP A 44 17.95 -20.46 -1.08
C ASP A 44 16.73 -19.78 -0.44
N ASP A 45 15.58 -19.84 -1.09
CA ASP A 45 14.36 -19.19 -0.60
C ASP A 45 13.92 -19.76 0.75
N LYS A 46 14.23 -21.04 0.99
CA LYS A 46 14.03 -21.72 2.28
C LYS A 46 14.91 -21.14 3.40
N ASP A 47 16.12 -20.72 3.08
CA ASP A 47 17.03 -20.09 4.04
C ASP A 47 16.59 -18.66 4.37
N LYS A 48 16.01 -17.95 3.40
CA LYS A 48 15.41 -16.62 3.65
C LYS A 48 14.19 -16.72 4.54
N GLU A 49 13.30 -17.69 4.31
CA GLU A 49 12.15 -17.95 5.18
C GLU A 49 12.58 -18.33 6.60
N LEU A 50 13.63 -19.15 6.73
CA LEU A 50 14.20 -19.51 8.04
C LEU A 50 14.79 -18.28 8.76
N ILE A 51 15.56 -17.46 8.05
CA ILE A 51 16.15 -16.24 8.63
C ILE A 51 15.06 -15.23 8.98
N GLN A 52 14.04 -15.07 8.14
CA GLN A 52 12.89 -14.21 8.40
C GLN A 52 12.09 -14.69 9.61
N SER A 53 11.79 -15.98 9.69
CA SER A 53 11.05 -16.54 10.83
C SER A 53 11.82 -16.43 12.14
N ILE A 54 13.15 -16.64 12.13
CA ILE A 54 14.01 -16.40 13.31
C ILE A 54 14.05 -14.91 13.67
N MET A 55 14.16 -14.01 12.69
CA MET A 55 14.12 -12.56 12.93
C MET A 55 12.78 -12.14 13.55
N LEU A 56 11.67 -12.57 12.97
CA LEU A 56 10.32 -12.26 13.45
C LEU A 56 10.06 -12.86 14.84
N ALA A 57 10.62 -14.02 15.16
CA ALA A 57 10.50 -14.63 16.48
C ALA A 57 11.27 -13.87 17.59
N ILE A 58 12.27 -13.08 17.22
CA ILE A 58 13.06 -12.25 18.16
C ILE A 58 12.47 -10.85 18.31
N LEU A 59 11.70 -10.39 17.31
CA LEU A 59 11.01 -9.11 17.37
C LEU A 59 9.78 -9.21 18.31
N PRO A 60 9.46 -8.13 19.05
CA PRO A 60 8.20 -8.09 19.79
C PRO A 60 7.03 -8.20 18.81
N PRO A 61 5.83 -8.63 19.27
CA PRO A 61 4.62 -8.64 18.46
C PRO A 61 4.44 -7.30 17.73
N GLN A 62 3.98 -7.34 16.49
CA GLN A 62 3.87 -6.15 15.62
C GLN A 62 3.06 -5.04 16.30
N GLU A 63 2.05 -5.41 17.07
CA GLU A 63 1.16 -4.53 17.82
C GLU A 63 1.91 -3.65 18.84
N GLU A 64 3.07 -4.09 19.31
CA GLU A 64 3.91 -3.36 20.28
C GLU A 64 4.89 -2.39 19.60
N TRP A 65 5.00 -2.42 18.27
CA TRP A 65 5.95 -1.58 17.55
C TRP A 65 5.54 -0.09 17.61
N PRO A 66 6.51 0.85 17.64
CA PRO A 66 6.18 2.27 17.51
C PRO A 66 5.43 2.55 16.21
N SER A 67 4.41 3.40 16.26
CA SER A 67 3.53 3.69 15.11
C SER A 67 4.25 3.99 13.79
N PRO A 68 5.35 4.79 13.74
CA PRO A 68 6.07 5.02 12.49
C PRO A 68 6.66 3.74 11.85
N VAL A 69 7.09 2.78 12.68
CA VAL A 69 7.65 1.50 12.22
C VAL A 69 6.54 0.58 11.69
N GLN A 70 5.38 0.54 12.36
CA GLN A 70 4.22 -0.21 11.88
C GLN A 70 3.78 0.27 10.49
N LYS A 71 3.67 1.60 10.32
CA LYS A 71 3.28 2.21 9.04
C LYS A 71 4.27 1.87 7.91
N PHE A 72 5.57 1.92 8.21
CA PHE A 72 6.60 1.55 7.25
C PHE A 72 6.57 0.06 6.91
N TYR A 73 6.34 -0.81 7.90
CA TYR A 73 6.17 -2.24 7.67
C TYR A 73 4.97 -2.53 6.77
N VAL A 74 3.81 -1.93 7.05
CA VAL A 74 2.61 -2.08 6.22
C VAL A 74 2.88 -1.60 4.80
N ALA A 75 3.55 -0.46 4.62
CA ALA A 75 3.89 0.06 3.31
C ALA A 75 4.76 -0.91 2.48
N LEU A 76 5.72 -1.59 3.11
CA LEU A 76 6.61 -2.52 2.44
C LEU A 76 5.99 -3.91 2.20
N ASN A 77 5.05 -4.32 3.05
CA ASN A 77 4.49 -5.67 3.08
C ASN A 77 2.95 -5.65 2.96
N MET A 78 2.41 -4.81 2.08
CA MET A 78 0.96 -4.75 1.83
C MET A 78 0.41 -6.12 1.37
N GLU A 79 1.24 -6.89 0.67
CA GLU A 79 0.96 -8.24 0.21
C GLU A 79 0.58 -9.19 1.36
N ASP A 80 1.21 -9.04 2.54
CA ASP A 80 0.92 -9.88 3.72
C ASP A 80 -0.51 -9.68 4.24
N ILE A 81 -1.14 -8.56 3.90
CA ILE A 81 -2.51 -8.23 4.29
C ILE A 81 -3.47 -8.55 3.13
N VAL A 82 -3.11 -8.18 1.91
CA VAL A 82 -3.96 -8.33 0.72
C VAL A 82 -4.15 -9.80 0.32
N GLU A 83 -3.08 -10.59 0.30
CA GLU A 83 -3.16 -11.97 -0.17
C GLU A 83 -4.05 -12.85 0.71
N PRO A 84 -4.00 -12.78 2.06
CA PRO A 84 -4.97 -13.47 2.90
C PRO A 84 -6.42 -13.04 2.65
N MET A 85 -6.68 -11.75 2.38
CA MET A 85 -8.03 -11.27 2.05
C MET A 85 -8.57 -11.91 0.76
N ARG A 86 -7.71 -12.08 -0.25
CA ARG A 86 -8.07 -12.74 -1.52
C ARG A 86 -8.44 -14.22 -1.36
N GLN A 87 -8.04 -14.86 -0.26
CA GLN A 87 -8.41 -16.24 0.07
C GLN A 87 -9.75 -16.36 0.81
N ASP A 88 -10.41 -15.25 1.14
CA ASP A 88 -11.74 -15.28 1.75
C ASP A 88 -12.73 -16.01 0.80
N PRO A 89 -13.48 -17.02 1.28
CA PRO A 89 -14.50 -17.70 0.47
C PRO A 89 -15.58 -16.77 -0.11
N GLU A 90 -15.80 -15.61 0.51
CA GLU A 90 -16.74 -14.59 0.06
C GLU A 90 -16.11 -13.58 -0.92
N TRP A 91 -14.81 -13.71 -1.23
CA TRP A 91 -14.11 -12.90 -2.23
C TRP A 91 -14.62 -13.17 -3.64
N VAL A 92 -14.84 -12.10 -4.40
CA VAL A 92 -15.29 -12.17 -5.79
C VAL A 92 -14.26 -11.50 -6.70
N ASN A 93 -13.75 -12.25 -7.67
CA ASN A 93 -12.84 -11.70 -8.67
C ASN A 93 -13.53 -10.62 -9.50
N ILE A 94 -12.80 -9.59 -9.91
CA ILE A 94 -13.27 -8.42 -10.64
C ILE A 94 -13.98 -8.77 -11.95
N LYS A 95 -13.56 -9.87 -12.57
CA LYS A 95 -14.16 -10.41 -13.80
C LYS A 95 -15.58 -10.95 -13.57
N ASP A 96 -15.86 -11.45 -12.37
CA ASP A 96 -17.14 -12.03 -11.96
C ASP A 96 -18.07 -10.94 -11.39
N ILE A 97 -17.52 -9.76 -11.04
CA ILE A 97 -18.30 -8.58 -10.65
C ILE A 97 -18.93 -7.92 -11.90
N PRO A 98 -20.27 -7.72 -11.92
CA PRO A 98 -20.96 -7.09 -13.04
C PRO A 98 -20.39 -5.72 -13.39
N LYS A 99 -20.15 -5.45 -14.69
CA LYS A 99 -19.64 -4.15 -15.16
C LYS A 99 -20.51 -2.97 -14.74
N ASN A 100 -21.83 -3.15 -14.75
CA ASN A 100 -22.75 -2.08 -14.33
C ASN A 100 -22.56 -1.69 -12.88
N LEU A 101 -22.25 -2.66 -12.00
CA LEU A 101 -21.99 -2.38 -10.59
C LEU A 101 -20.65 -1.66 -10.43
N ARG A 102 -19.59 -2.15 -11.08
CA ARG A 102 -18.27 -1.48 -11.10
C ARG A 102 -18.41 -0.02 -11.54
N ASN A 103 -19.09 0.20 -12.66
CA ASN A 103 -19.29 1.54 -13.22
C ASN A 103 -20.15 2.41 -12.30
N ALA A 104 -21.15 1.86 -11.61
CA ALA A 104 -21.97 2.61 -10.67
C ALA A 104 -21.14 3.09 -9.47
N VAL A 105 -20.32 2.21 -8.89
CA VAL A 105 -19.42 2.57 -7.77
C VAL A 105 -18.41 3.62 -8.21
N ILE A 106 -17.75 3.43 -9.36
CA ILE A 106 -16.81 4.41 -9.93
C ILE A 106 -17.52 5.75 -10.15
N ALA A 107 -18.69 5.77 -10.78
CA ALA A 107 -19.40 7.02 -11.07
C ALA A 107 -19.81 7.81 -9.83
N ILE A 108 -20.07 7.14 -8.70
CA ILE A 108 -20.49 7.76 -7.44
C ILE A 108 -19.28 8.18 -6.59
N GLU A 109 -18.29 7.29 -6.46
CA GLU A 109 -17.19 7.46 -5.51
C GLU A 109 -15.97 8.16 -6.11
N ASP A 110 -15.68 7.91 -7.39
CA ASP A 110 -14.42 8.33 -8.02
C ASP A 110 -14.54 8.30 -9.56
N HIS A 111 -15.21 9.29 -10.14
CA HIS A 111 -15.71 9.21 -11.53
C HIS A 111 -14.61 9.07 -12.60
N GLU A 112 -13.39 9.53 -12.29
CA GLU A 112 -12.19 9.48 -13.13
C GLU A 112 -11.20 8.40 -12.66
N PHE A 113 -11.66 7.39 -11.90
CA PHE A 113 -10.80 6.39 -11.24
C PHE A 113 -9.69 5.80 -12.14
N TYR A 114 -10.01 5.51 -13.40
CA TYR A 114 -9.07 4.94 -14.37
C TYR A 114 -8.15 5.97 -15.05
N ASP A 115 -8.47 7.26 -14.94
CA ASP A 115 -7.78 8.36 -15.62
C ASP A 115 -6.74 9.05 -14.73
N HIS A 116 -6.88 8.99 -13.40
CA HIS A 116 -5.90 9.52 -12.45
C HIS A 116 -5.12 8.42 -11.72
N GLY A 117 -4.03 8.78 -11.04
CA GLY A 117 -3.27 7.87 -10.18
C GLY A 117 -3.90 7.67 -8.80
N ALA A 118 -3.11 7.31 -7.80
CA ALA A 118 -3.59 7.10 -6.43
C ALA A 118 -4.26 8.31 -5.78
N ILE A 119 -3.96 9.52 -6.28
CA ILE A 119 -4.55 10.78 -5.86
C ILE A 119 -5.11 11.47 -7.10
N ALA A 120 -6.21 12.19 -6.94
CA ALA A 120 -6.87 12.96 -8.00
C ALA A 120 -6.85 14.47 -7.67
N PRO A 121 -5.78 15.21 -8.04
CA PRO A 121 -5.70 16.65 -7.78
C PRO A 121 -6.86 17.45 -8.37
N GLU A 122 -7.35 17.05 -9.54
CA GLU A 122 -8.49 17.67 -10.20
C GLU A 122 -9.79 17.47 -9.41
N SER A 123 -10.02 16.25 -8.90
CA SER A 123 -11.15 15.95 -8.01
C SER A 123 -11.08 16.70 -6.68
N ILE A 124 -9.89 16.83 -6.09
CA ILE A 124 -9.69 17.63 -4.87
C ILE A 124 -10.04 19.10 -5.14
N LEU A 125 -9.49 19.68 -6.21
CA LEU A 125 -9.74 21.09 -6.55
C LEU A 125 -11.22 21.35 -6.87
N ARG A 126 -11.85 20.46 -7.64
CA ARG A 126 -13.29 20.53 -7.93
C ARG A 126 -14.12 20.47 -6.66
N ALA A 127 -13.88 19.49 -5.79
CA ALA A 127 -14.60 19.34 -4.53
C ALA A 127 -14.41 20.57 -3.63
N MET A 128 -13.19 21.11 -3.55
CA MET A 128 -12.93 22.36 -2.81
C MET A 128 -13.73 23.53 -3.36
N LEU A 129 -13.76 23.72 -4.69
CA LEU A 129 -14.50 24.82 -5.31
C LEU A 129 -16.01 24.70 -5.07
N VAL A 130 -16.58 23.50 -5.26
CA VAL A 130 -18.00 23.24 -5.05
C VAL A 130 -18.39 23.48 -3.58
N ASN A 131 -17.63 22.94 -2.63
CA ASN A 131 -17.91 23.10 -1.20
C ASN A 131 -17.83 24.58 -0.75
N VAL A 132 -16.94 25.39 -1.35
CA VAL A 132 -16.86 26.83 -1.08
C VAL A 132 -18.08 27.57 -1.63
N ILE A 133 -18.53 27.22 -2.85
CA ILE A 133 -19.68 27.85 -3.50
C ILE A 133 -20.98 27.51 -2.74
N GLU A 134 -21.13 26.25 -2.32
CA GLU A 134 -22.33 25.77 -1.62
C GLU A 134 -22.32 26.11 -0.13
N GLY A 135 -21.17 26.46 0.42
CA GLY A 135 -21.02 26.84 1.83
C GLY A 135 -21.10 25.65 2.80
N GLU A 136 -21.15 24.42 2.28
CA GLU A 136 -21.14 23.18 3.03
C GLU A 136 -20.30 22.11 2.32
N ILE A 137 -19.96 21.03 3.03
CA ILE A 137 -19.22 19.90 2.43
C ILE A 137 -20.24 19.01 1.72
N SER A 138 -20.32 19.12 0.39
CA SER A 138 -21.23 18.34 -0.46
C SER A 138 -20.49 17.34 -1.36
N GLN A 139 -19.23 17.61 -1.71
CA GLN A 139 -18.39 16.72 -2.52
C GLN A 139 -17.11 16.31 -1.79
N GLY A 140 -16.75 15.04 -1.97
CA GLY A 140 -15.45 14.48 -1.61
C GLY A 140 -14.48 14.52 -2.78
N GLY A 141 -13.19 14.64 -2.49
CA GLY A 141 -12.11 14.53 -3.49
C GLY A 141 -11.19 13.33 -3.28
N SER A 142 -11.61 12.33 -2.48
CA SER A 142 -10.80 11.14 -2.20
C SER A 142 -11.00 10.08 -3.26
N THR A 143 -9.93 9.41 -3.66
CA THR A 143 -9.99 8.32 -4.65
C THR A 143 -10.43 7.00 -4.01
N LEU A 144 -10.90 6.05 -4.81
CA LEU A 144 -11.19 4.68 -4.34
C LEU A 144 -9.97 4.03 -3.68
N THR A 145 -8.77 4.29 -4.20
CA THR A 145 -7.50 3.81 -3.66
C THR A 145 -7.25 4.36 -2.25
N GLN A 146 -7.45 5.65 -2.05
CA GLN A 146 -7.33 6.28 -0.72
C GLN A 146 -8.39 5.73 0.24
N GLN A 147 -9.61 5.49 -0.24
CA GLN A 147 -10.67 4.92 0.58
C GLN A 147 -10.35 3.49 1.01
N PHE A 148 -9.83 2.65 0.11
CA PHE A 148 -9.37 1.30 0.45
C PHE A 148 -8.27 1.34 1.51
N VAL A 149 -7.21 2.11 1.26
CA VAL A 149 -6.08 2.25 2.19
C VAL A 149 -6.54 2.71 3.57
N LYS A 150 -7.40 3.72 3.62
CA LYS A 150 -7.98 4.24 4.86
C LYS A 150 -8.66 3.14 5.67
N ASN A 151 -9.48 2.33 5.01
CA ASN A 151 -10.32 1.33 5.66
C ASN A 151 -9.52 0.09 6.08
N THR A 152 -8.45 -0.24 5.35
CA THR A 152 -7.69 -1.49 5.54
C THR A 152 -6.45 -1.30 6.42
N PHE A 153 -5.73 -0.19 6.26
CA PHE A 153 -4.38 -0.04 6.84
C PHE A 153 -4.28 1.01 7.94
N LEU A 154 -5.26 1.90 8.06
CA LEU A 154 -5.18 3.06 8.95
C LEU A 154 -6.25 3.03 10.04
N THR A 155 -5.99 3.78 11.10
CA THR A 155 -6.94 3.98 12.18
C THR A 155 -8.05 4.95 11.75
N HIS A 156 -9.16 4.94 12.49
CA HIS A 156 -10.31 5.81 12.25
C HIS A 156 -10.15 7.24 12.81
N GLU A 157 -8.93 7.65 13.16
CA GLU A 157 -8.66 9.03 13.58
C GLU A 157 -9.08 10.02 12.50
N GLN A 158 -9.33 11.29 12.79
CA GLN A 158 -9.71 12.28 11.76
C GLN A 158 -8.74 13.46 11.77
N THR A 159 -7.47 13.18 11.45
CA THR A 159 -6.39 14.17 11.42
C THR A 159 -5.84 14.38 10.01
N MET A 160 -5.24 15.55 9.77
CA MET A 160 -4.56 15.85 8.50
C MET A 160 -3.31 14.97 8.31
N GLU A 161 -2.60 14.65 9.39
CA GLU A 161 -1.45 13.73 9.37
C GLU A 161 -1.85 12.37 8.81
N ARG A 162 -2.94 11.79 9.32
CA ARG A 162 -3.49 10.54 8.77
C ARG A 162 -3.92 10.70 7.30
N LYS A 163 -4.45 11.85 6.89
CA LYS A 163 -4.82 12.08 5.48
C LYS A 163 -3.59 12.08 4.55
N ILE A 164 -2.45 12.55 5.02
CA ILE A 164 -1.17 12.46 4.30
C ILE A 164 -0.70 11.01 4.24
N GLU A 165 -0.86 10.25 5.32
CA GLU A 165 -0.54 8.82 5.35
C GLU A 165 -1.40 8.01 4.36
N GLU A 166 -2.70 8.29 4.28
CA GLU A 166 -3.61 7.73 3.27
C GLU A 166 -3.07 7.96 1.86
N ALA A 167 -2.64 9.19 1.56
CA ALA A 167 -2.10 9.56 0.26
C ALA A 167 -0.80 8.81 -0.08
N ILE A 168 0.14 8.72 0.86
CA ILE A 168 1.41 8.01 0.67
C ILE A 168 1.18 6.52 0.45
N LEU A 169 0.37 5.89 1.30
CA LEU A 169 0.07 4.46 1.18
C LEU A 169 -0.72 4.17 -0.09
N ALA A 170 -1.63 5.04 -0.52
CA ALA A 170 -2.35 4.88 -1.78
C ALA A 170 -1.39 4.89 -2.99
N ILE A 171 -0.39 5.77 -2.98
CA ILE A 171 0.65 5.80 -4.04
C ILE A 171 1.40 4.47 -4.07
N ILE A 172 1.88 3.99 -2.93
CA ILE A 172 2.62 2.72 -2.82
C ILE A 172 1.74 1.54 -3.27
N LEU A 173 0.45 1.57 -2.95
CA LEU A 173 -0.50 0.53 -3.38
C LEU A 173 -0.63 0.50 -4.92
N GLU A 174 -0.81 1.65 -5.58
CA GLU A 174 -0.94 1.68 -7.04
C GLU A 174 0.38 1.43 -7.80
N GLU A 175 1.54 1.52 -7.13
CA GLU A 175 2.79 1.03 -7.70
C GLU A 175 2.85 -0.51 -7.74
N LYS A 176 2.15 -1.18 -6.83
CA LYS A 176 2.14 -2.64 -6.67
C LYS A 176 0.96 -3.33 -7.39
N TYR A 177 -0.19 -2.67 -7.43
CA TYR A 177 -1.45 -3.24 -7.91
C TYR A 177 -2.05 -2.40 -9.03
N SER A 178 -2.62 -3.07 -10.03
CA SER A 178 -3.35 -2.41 -11.11
C SER A 178 -4.67 -1.80 -10.64
N LYS A 179 -5.23 -0.86 -11.43
CA LYS A 179 -6.54 -0.24 -11.14
C LYS A 179 -7.67 -1.27 -10.96
N ASP A 180 -7.68 -2.33 -11.76
CA ASP A 180 -8.67 -3.40 -11.64
C ASP A 180 -8.52 -4.17 -10.31
N GLU A 181 -7.29 -4.42 -9.87
CA GLU A 181 -7.03 -5.06 -8.58
C GLU A 181 -7.40 -4.16 -7.41
N VAL A 182 -7.12 -2.86 -7.50
CA VAL A 182 -7.54 -1.90 -6.47
C VAL A 182 -9.06 -1.83 -6.37
N LEU A 183 -9.76 -1.80 -7.51
CA LEU A 183 -11.22 -1.83 -7.53
C LEU A 183 -11.76 -3.15 -6.97
N GLU A 184 -11.14 -4.28 -7.29
CA GLU A 184 -11.48 -5.59 -6.72
C GLU A 184 -11.35 -5.58 -5.20
N MET A 185 -10.21 -5.11 -4.69
CA MET A 185 -9.94 -5.01 -3.27
C MET A 185 -10.93 -4.09 -2.57
N TYR A 186 -11.24 -2.93 -3.16
CA TYR A 186 -12.23 -2.01 -2.63
C TYR A 186 -13.62 -2.67 -2.55
N LEU A 187 -14.09 -3.28 -3.64
CA LEU A 187 -15.43 -3.86 -3.70
C LEU A 187 -15.61 -5.07 -2.80
N ASN A 188 -14.54 -5.79 -2.47
CA ASN A 188 -14.60 -6.92 -1.54
C ASN A 188 -14.39 -6.53 -0.08
N SER A 189 -13.84 -5.35 0.22
CA SER A 189 -13.53 -4.95 1.61
C SER A 189 -14.35 -3.78 2.13
N THR A 190 -15.02 -3.02 1.26
CA THR A 190 -15.81 -1.87 1.70
C THR A 190 -17.11 -2.28 2.40
N TYR A 191 -17.54 -1.47 3.35
CA TYR A 191 -18.79 -1.67 4.07
C TYR A 191 -19.98 -1.09 3.29
N PHE A 192 -20.91 -1.94 2.87
CA PHE A 192 -22.09 -1.57 2.08
C PHE A 192 -23.34 -1.31 2.94
N GLY A 193 -23.20 -1.18 4.26
CA GLY A 193 -24.33 -1.01 5.17
C GLY A 193 -24.96 -2.33 5.61
N ALA A 194 -25.89 -2.25 6.57
CA ALA A 194 -26.66 -3.40 7.08
C ALA A 194 -25.80 -4.60 7.55
N GLY A 195 -24.58 -4.38 8.02
CA GLY A 195 -23.67 -5.44 8.44
C GLY A 195 -22.97 -6.19 7.29
N ALA A 196 -23.11 -5.71 6.05
CA ALA A 196 -22.48 -6.32 4.88
C ALA A 196 -21.15 -5.65 4.54
N THR A 197 -20.07 -6.43 4.59
CA THR A 197 -18.74 -6.04 4.11
C THR A 197 -18.45 -6.84 2.84
N GLY A 198 -18.09 -6.12 1.78
CA GLY A 198 -17.88 -6.71 0.47
C GLY A 198 -19.16 -6.91 -0.33
N VAL A 199 -19.00 -6.86 -1.65
CA VAL A 199 -20.07 -6.87 -2.64
C VAL A 199 -20.92 -8.14 -2.59
N HIS A 200 -20.29 -9.29 -2.34
CA HIS A 200 -20.98 -10.58 -2.29
C HIS A 200 -21.93 -10.66 -1.11
N GLN A 201 -21.44 -10.31 0.08
CA GLN A 201 -22.27 -10.26 1.27
C GLN A 201 -23.39 -9.23 1.11
N ALA A 202 -23.09 -8.06 0.53
CA ALA A 202 -24.09 -7.03 0.26
C ALA A 202 -25.20 -7.55 -0.67
N SER A 203 -24.83 -8.27 -1.75
CA SER A 203 -25.81 -8.88 -2.66
C SER A 203 -26.76 -9.81 -1.90
N LYS A 204 -26.23 -10.70 -1.07
CA LYS A 204 -27.03 -11.64 -0.25
C LYS A 204 -27.94 -10.90 0.73
N VAL A 205 -27.42 -9.88 1.41
CA VAL A 205 -28.16 -9.12 2.44
C VAL A 205 -29.33 -8.34 1.84
N TYR A 206 -29.12 -7.69 0.68
CA TYR A 206 -30.15 -6.82 0.09
C TYR A 206 -31.08 -7.54 -0.90
N PHE A 207 -30.63 -8.61 -1.55
CA PHE A 207 -31.35 -9.23 -2.67
C PHE A 207 -31.60 -10.74 -2.53
N GLY A 208 -31.03 -11.40 -1.51
CA GLY A 208 -31.16 -12.85 -1.26
C GLY A 208 -30.26 -13.71 -2.13
#